data_AF-A0A8C4R923-F1
#
_entry.id   AF-A0A8C4R923-F1
#
_cell.length_a   1.000
_cell.length_b   1.000
_cell.length_c   1.000
_cell.angle_alpha   90.00
_cell.angle_beta   90.00
_cell.angle_gamma   90.00
#
_symmetry.space_group_name_H-M   'P 1'
#
loop_
_entity.id
_entity.type
_entity.pdbx_description
1 polymer ?
#
loop_
_entity_poly.entity_id
_entity_poly.type
_entity_poly.pdbx_seq_one_letter_code
_entity_poly.pdbx_strand_id
1 'polypeptide(L)'
;MADDVSAEAALTSGAKREVFQRAEMAENNGGESRDGGEGEGEAEAEVAVEIGESYLCQRTDGTWHSAEVIQSRVNEQEGCEEFYVHYVGFNRRLDEWVGKHRLALTKTLKDAAQRGSVGFSPGETGSVPERKITRNQKRKHDEINHVQKTYAEMDPTTAALEKEHEAITKVKYVDRIVIGRYEIDAWYFSPFPDEFGKQQRLWLCEFCLKYMKMERTFLHHQNVCQWRQPPGKEIYRKGHVSVYEVDGRDHKIYCQSLCLLAKLFLDHKTLYFDVEPFMFYVLTETDRQGAHLVGYFSKEKESPDGNNVACILTLPPYQRRGYGKFLIAFSYELSKLEHMVGSPEKPLSDLGKLSYRSYWSWVLLEILRDFRGTLCVRDLSQMTSITQTDIISALQSLNMVKYWKGQHVVCVTPKLVEEHLKSAQYKKPPLTVDTTCLRWAPPKHKQVKISKK
;
A
#
# COMPACT_ATOMS: atom_id res chain seq x y z
N MET A 1 65.12 7.44 20.67
CA MET A 1 64.81 7.15 22.08
C MET A 1 63.50 6.38 22.05
N ALA A 2 63.54 5.08 21.71
CA ALA A 2 63.93 3.94 22.56
C ALA A 2 62.92 3.79 23.70
N ASP A 3 61.93 2.89 23.54
CA ASP A 3 61.85 1.52 24.13
C ASP A 3 61.16 1.62 25.51
N ASP A 4 60.33 0.75 26.07
CA ASP A 4 60.04 -0.70 25.99
C ASP A 4 58.76 -0.88 26.89
N VAL A 5 57.87 -1.89 26.84
CA VAL A 5 58.04 -3.26 27.38
C VAL A 5 56.76 -4.11 27.12
N SER A 6 56.98 -5.34 26.64
CA SER A 6 56.24 -6.64 26.65
C SER A 6 54.87 -6.79 27.36
N ALA A 7 53.86 -7.53 26.87
CA ALA A 7 53.71 -8.93 26.42
C ALA A 7 53.60 -10.01 27.53
N GLU A 8 52.45 -10.72 27.59
CA GLU A 8 52.16 -12.14 27.96
C GLU A 8 50.60 -12.26 28.08
N ALA A 9 49.82 -13.09 27.38
CA ALA A 9 49.80 -14.51 27.01
C ALA A 9 49.11 -15.46 28.03
N ALA A 10 47.97 -16.02 27.58
CA ALA A 10 47.49 -17.41 27.76
C ALA A 10 46.39 -17.79 28.79
N LEU A 11 45.41 -18.56 28.25
CA LEU A 11 44.50 -19.57 28.86
C LEU A 11 43.30 -19.03 29.67
N THR A 12 42.04 -19.40 29.41
CA THR A 12 41.49 -20.77 29.33
C THR A 12 40.23 -20.92 28.44
N SER A 13 40.16 -22.06 27.78
CA SER A 13 39.05 -22.72 27.09
C SER A 13 37.84 -23.07 27.96
N GLY A 14 36.67 -23.28 27.34
CA GLY A 14 35.62 -24.14 27.92
C GLY A 14 34.22 -24.07 27.32
N ALA A 15 33.95 -24.93 26.32
CA ALA A 15 32.70 -25.67 26.04
C ALA A 15 31.39 -24.87 25.77
N LYS A 16 30.52 -25.19 24.80
CA LYS A 16 30.05 -26.50 24.32
C LYS A 16 29.55 -26.39 22.87
N ARG A 17 29.91 -27.38 22.04
CA ARG A 17 29.34 -27.71 20.73
C ARG A 17 29.26 -29.23 20.71
N GLU A 18 28.07 -29.81 20.72
CA GLU A 18 27.75 -31.20 20.35
C GLU A 18 26.24 -31.27 20.08
N VAL A 19 25.62 -32.11 19.23
CA VAL A 19 25.91 -33.10 18.17
C VAL A 19 24.47 -33.46 17.70
N PHE A 20 24.17 -33.67 16.40
CA PHE A 20 23.90 -35.02 15.88
C PHE A 20 23.78 -34.99 14.35
N GLN A 21 24.65 -35.79 13.73
CA GLN A 21 24.62 -36.24 12.34
C GLN A 21 25.13 -37.69 12.36
N ARG A 22 24.63 -38.53 11.44
CA ARG A 22 24.90 -39.98 11.18
C ARG A 22 23.85 -40.95 11.73
N ALA A 23 23.46 -42.03 11.06
CA ALA A 23 23.77 -42.56 9.72
C ALA A 23 22.79 -43.71 9.41
N GLU A 24 22.59 -43.98 8.12
CA GLU A 24 22.16 -45.27 7.57
C GLU A 24 23.21 -46.36 7.86
N MET A 25 22.79 -47.58 8.18
CA MET A 25 23.10 -48.82 7.45
C MET A 25 22.51 -50.05 8.17
N ALA A 26 22.25 -51.07 7.35
CA ALA A 26 21.46 -52.26 7.57
C ALA A 26 22.02 -53.25 8.60
N GLU A 27 21.13 -54.08 9.17
CA GLU A 27 21.33 -55.53 9.16
C GLU A 27 20.03 -56.31 9.47
N ASN A 28 20.06 -57.55 9.04
CA ASN A 28 18.99 -58.44 8.62
C ASN A 28 18.77 -59.52 9.69
N ASN A 29 17.51 -59.85 10.06
CA ASN A 29 17.20 -61.20 10.51
C ASN A 29 15.70 -61.53 10.55
N GLY A 30 15.32 -62.59 9.84
CA GLY A 30 14.60 -63.72 10.42
C GLY A 30 13.09 -63.57 10.57
N GLY A 31 12.35 -64.24 9.70
CA GLY A 31 10.89 -64.16 9.65
C GLY A 31 10.15 -65.02 10.68
N GLU A 32 8.86 -64.75 10.80
CA GLU A 32 7.83 -65.75 11.09
C GLU A 32 6.48 -65.26 10.54
N SER A 33 5.83 -66.14 9.80
CA SER A 33 4.61 -65.93 9.03
C SER A 33 3.37 -66.09 9.91
N ARG A 34 2.36 -65.22 9.72
CA ARG A 34 0.93 -65.54 9.96
C ARG A 34 -0.01 -64.53 9.29
N ASP A 35 -0.49 -64.95 8.12
CA ASP A 35 -1.88 -64.99 7.65
C ASP A 35 -2.86 -63.83 7.95
N GLY A 36 -3.44 -63.30 6.85
CA GLY A 36 -4.87 -62.99 6.74
C GLY A 36 -5.36 -61.60 7.15
N GLY A 37 -5.56 -60.71 6.17
CA GLY A 37 -6.34 -59.49 6.35
C GLY A 37 -6.21 -58.51 5.19
N GLU A 38 -6.82 -58.82 4.05
CA GLU A 38 -7.06 -57.87 2.96
C GLU A 38 -7.98 -56.76 3.48
N GLY A 39 -7.39 -55.63 3.86
CA GLY A 39 -8.10 -54.36 4.00
C GLY A 39 -7.88 -53.58 2.71
N GLU A 40 -8.89 -53.56 1.84
CA GLU A 40 -8.99 -52.63 0.72
C GLU A 40 -8.83 -51.21 1.27
N GLY A 41 -7.65 -50.62 1.07
CA GLY A 41 -7.47 -49.19 1.24
C GLY A 41 -8.27 -48.52 0.13
N GLU A 42 -9.43 -47.94 0.48
CA GLU A 42 -10.06 -46.92 -0.34
C GLU A 42 -9.00 -45.86 -0.62
N ALA A 43 -8.48 -45.85 -1.85
CA ALA A 43 -7.72 -44.73 -2.35
C ALA A 43 -8.67 -43.53 -2.27
N GLU A 44 -8.47 -42.65 -1.29
CA GLU A 44 -9.13 -41.34 -1.25
C GLU A 44 -8.93 -40.74 -2.65
N ALA A 45 -10.01 -40.67 -3.43
CA ALA A 45 -9.96 -40.12 -4.76
C ALA A 45 -9.39 -38.71 -4.62
N GLU A 46 -8.19 -38.46 -5.16
CA GLU A 46 -7.59 -37.14 -5.16
C GLU A 46 -8.54 -36.21 -5.91
N VAL A 47 -9.34 -35.45 -5.16
CA VAL A 47 -10.22 -34.46 -5.75
C VAL A 47 -9.33 -33.39 -6.35
N ALA A 48 -9.33 -33.31 -7.69
CA ALA A 48 -8.68 -32.24 -8.42
C ALA A 48 -9.45 -30.93 -8.17
N VAL A 49 -8.70 -29.84 -7.97
CA VAL A 49 -9.28 -28.50 -7.85
C VAL A 49 -9.58 -28.00 -9.27
N GLU A 50 -10.83 -27.60 -9.52
CA GLU A 50 -11.30 -27.13 -10.82
C GLU A 50 -11.19 -25.59 -10.89
N ILE A 51 -10.61 -25.07 -11.98
CA ILE A 51 -10.51 -23.61 -12.21
C ILE A 51 -11.91 -23.08 -12.60
N GLY A 52 -12.31 -21.96 -11.98
CA GLY A 52 -13.61 -21.32 -12.15
C GLY A 52 -14.63 -21.71 -11.09
N GLU A 53 -14.35 -22.76 -10.31
CA GLU A 53 -15.25 -23.23 -9.25
C GLU A 53 -14.98 -22.53 -7.91
N SER A 54 -16.01 -22.50 -7.05
CA SER A 54 -15.92 -21.92 -5.70
C SER A 54 -15.74 -22.99 -4.64
N TYR A 55 -14.74 -22.79 -3.77
CA TYR A 55 -14.43 -23.67 -2.65
C TYR A 55 -14.42 -22.88 -1.34
N LEU A 56 -14.59 -23.55 -0.21
CA LEU A 56 -14.25 -22.96 1.08
C LEU A 56 -12.72 -22.94 1.21
N CYS A 57 -12.16 -21.75 1.38
CA CYS A 57 -10.73 -21.51 1.54
C CYS A 57 -10.44 -20.96 2.93
N GLN A 58 -9.49 -21.57 3.64
CA GLN A 58 -9.01 -21.08 4.92
C GLN A 58 -8.05 -19.92 4.71
N ARG A 59 -8.27 -18.80 5.41
CA ARG A 59 -7.40 -17.62 5.43
C ARG A 59 -6.26 -17.78 6.44
N THR A 60 -5.27 -16.90 6.37
CA THR A 60 -4.13 -16.87 7.30
C THR A 60 -4.52 -16.61 8.76
N ASP A 61 -5.68 -16.00 9.00
CA ASP A 61 -6.26 -15.83 10.34
C ASP A 61 -7.03 -17.06 10.83
N GLY A 62 -7.02 -18.16 10.06
CA GLY A 62 -7.69 -19.42 10.37
C GLY A 62 -9.17 -19.45 9.97
N THR A 63 -9.75 -18.35 9.49
CA THR A 63 -11.17 -18.28 9.13
C THR A 63 -11.46 -18.84 7.73
N TRP A 64 -12.62 -19.47 7.55
CA TRP A 64 -13.02 -20.07 6.26
C TRP A 64 -13.95 -19.14 5.48
N HIS A 65 -13.67 -18.93 4.19
CA HIS A 65 -14.44 -18.06 3.31
C HIS A 65 -14.68 -18.73 1.96
N SER A 66 -15.80 -18.41 1.32
CA SER A 66 -16.06 -18.83 -0.06
C SER A 66 -15.07 -18.13 -1.00
N ALA A 67 -14.37 -18.88 -1.84
CA ALA A 67 -13.38 -18.34 -2.76
C ALA A 67 -13.45 -19.02 -4.14
N GLU A 68 -13.45 -18.23 -5.19
CA GLU A 68 -13.35 -18.69 -6.59
C GLU A 68 -11.89 -19.00 -6.91
N VAL A 69 -11.61 -20.20 -7.43
CA VAL A 69 -10.29 -20.57 -7.93
C VAL A 69 -10.13 -19.99 -9.33
N ILE A 70 -9.21 -19.05 -9.50
CA ILE A 70 -9.02 -18.33 -10.77
C ILE A 70 -7.94 -18.98 -11.63
N GLN A 71 -6.88 -19.50 -11.02
CA GLN A 71 -5.73 -20.06 -11.74
C GLN A 71 -4.98 -21.05 -10.85
N SER A 72 -4.25 -22.01 -11.44
CA SER A 72 -3.27 -22.85 -10.74
C SER A 72 -1.85 -22.63 -11.29
N ARG A 73 -0.84 -22.88 -10.46
CA ARG A 73 0.58 -22.90 -10.84
C ARG A 73 1.34 -23.96 -10.06
N VAL A 74 2.47 -24.39 -10.62
CA VAL A 74 3.49 -25.15 -9.89
C VAL A 74 4.56 -24.18 -9.39
N ASN A 75 4.74 -24.11 -8.08
CA ASN A 75 5.81 -23.33 -7.48
C ASN A 75 7.14 -24.07 -7.66
N GLU A 76 7.98 -23.63 -8.61
CA GLU A 76 9.29 -24.26 -8.86
C GLU A 76 10.26 -24.16 -7.66
N GLN A 77 10.07 -23.20 -6.75
CA GLN A 77 10.94 -23.02 -5.58
C GLN A 77 10.61 -23.99 -4.44
N GLU A 78 9.32 -24.29 -4.23
CA GLU A 78 8.87 -25.19 -3.15
C GLU A 78 8.38 -26.56 -3.64
N GLY A 79 8.25 -26.76 -4.96
CA GLY A 79 7.79 -28.01 -5.57
C GLY A 79 6.31 -28.32 -5.32
N CYS A 80 5.50 -27.33 -4.94
CA CYS A 80 4.10 -27.51 -4.57
C CYS A 80 3.13 -26.90 -5.60
N GLU A 81 1.94 -27.47 -5.73
CA GLU A 81 0.85 -26.88 -6.52
C GLU A 81 0.08 -25.85 -5.68
N GLU A 82 -0.15 -24.69 -6.27
CA GLU A 82 -0.86 -23.57 -5.66
C GLU A 82 -2.00 -23.07 -6.55
N PHE A 83 -3.01 -22.52 -5.90
CA PHE A 83 -4.22 -21.99 -6.52
C PHE A 83 -4.39 -20.52 -6.17
N TYR A 84 -4.56 -19.68 -7.18
CA TYR A 84 -4.89 -18.26 -6.99
C TYR A 84 -6.38 -18.13 -6.74
N VAL A 85 -6.75 -17.59 -5.57
CA VAL A 85 -8.14 -17.54 -5.12
C VAL A 85 -8.62 -16.10 -4.94
N HIS A 86 -9.86 -15.84 -5.36
CA HIS A 86 -10.59 -14.62 -5.05
C HIS A 86 -11.66 -14.88 -4.02
N TYR A 87 -11.59 -14.18 -2.89
CA TYR A 87 -12.57 -14.31 -1.81
C TYR A 87 -13.85 -13.55 -2.16
N VAL A 88 -14.97 -14.27 -2.24
CA VAL A 88 -16.26 -13.71 -2.66
C VAL A 88 -16.69 -12.59 -1.71
N GLY A 89 -16.97 -11.41 -2.26
CA GLY A 89 -17.40 -10.23 -1.49
C GLY A 89 -16.25 -9.46 -0.81
N PHE A 90 -14.99 -9.86 -1.03
CA PHE A 90 -13.82 -9.16 -0.54
C PHE A 90 -13.11 -8.39 -1.65
N ASN A 91 -12.34 -7.38 -1.26
CA ASN A 91 -11.53 -6.61 -2.20
C ASN A 91 -10.37 -7.47 -2.75
N ARG A 92 -10.11 -7.38 -4.06
CA ARG A 92 -9.04 -8.11 -4.78
C ARG A 92 -7.64 -8.02 -4.15
N ARG A 93 -7.37 -6.97 -3.36
CA ARG A 93 -6.12 -6.86 -2.60
C ARG A 93 -5.87 -8.02 -1.62
N LEU A 94 -6.92 -8.78 -1.30
CA LEU A 94 -6.89 -9.93 -0.41
C LEU A 94 -6.73 -11.26 -1.16
N ASP A 95 -6.76 -11.24 -2.49
CA ASP A 95 -6.55 -12.41 -3.32
C ASP A 95 -5.10 -12.90 -3.12
N GLU A 96 -4.91 -14.21 -3.10
CA GLU A 96 -3.64 -14.85 -2.77
C GLU A 96 -3.48 -16.21 -3.44
N TRP A 97 -2.23 -16.69 -3.53
CA TRP A 97 -1.96 -18.08 -3.84
C TRP A 97 -2.05 -18.92 -2.57
N VAL A 98 -2.80 -20.01 -2.63
CA VAL A 98 -2.98 -20.95 -1.52
C VAL A 98 -2.62 -22.36 -1.97
N GLY A 99 -1.98 -23.13 -1.09
CA GLY A 99 -1.77 -24.56 -1.34
C GLY A 99 -3.08 -25.34 -1.23
N LYS A 100 -3.11 -26.53 -1.87
CA LYS A 100 -4.26 -27.46 -1.87
C LYS A 100 -4.84 -27.71 -0.47
N HIS A 101 -3.99 -27.75 0.57
CA HIS A 101 -4.39 -27.98 1.97
C HIS A 101 -5.30 -26.89 2.58
N ARG A 102 -5.34 -25.67 2.01
CA ARG A 102 -6.22 -24.58 2.46
C ARG A 102 -7.60 -24.63 1.82
N LEU A 103 -7.82 -25.51 0.84
CA LEU A 103 -9.09 -25.67 0.14
C LEU A 103 -9.84 -26.88 0.71
N ALA A 104 -11.10 -26.69 1.10
CA ALA A 104 -11.97 -27.79 1.48
C ALA A 104 -12.49 -28.47 0.20
N LEU A 105 -11.86 -29.58 -0.18
CA LEU A 105 -12.15 -30.33 -1.42
C LEU A 105 -13.38 -31.24 -1.35
N THR A 106 -14.04 -31.32 -0.20
CA THR A 106 -15.27 -32.08 -0.05
C THR A 106 -16.43 -31.35 -0.76
N LYS A 107 -16.94 -31.91 -1.87
CA LYS A 107 -18.04 -31.38 -2.70
C LYS A 107 -19.39 -31.20 -1.99
N THR A 108 -19.47 -31.41 -0.67
CA THR A 108 -20.67 -31.15 0.15
C THR A 108 -20.41 -30.04 1.16
N LEU A 109 -21.03 -28.88 0.93
CA LEU A 109 -21.13 -27.75 1.86
C LEU A 109 -21.63 -28.13 3.28
N LYS A 110 -22.10 -29.36 3.48
CA LYS A 110 -22.62 -29.89 4.75
C LYS A 110 -21.55 -30.43 5.70
N ASP A 111 -20.41 -30.93 5.22
CA ASP A 111 -19.39 -31.55 6.07
C ASP A 111 -18.27 -30.59 6.49
N ALA A 112 -18.06 -29.52 5.72
CA ALA A 112 -17.17 -28.42 6.11
C ALA A 112 -17.67 -27.68 7.38
N ALA A 113 -18.99 -27.67 7.60
CA ALA A 113 -19.61 -27.15 8.82
C ALA A 113 -19.30 -28.00 10.07
N GLN A 114 -18.97 -29.29 9.91
CA GLN A 114 -18.66 -30.19 11.02
C GLN A 114 -17.19 -30.10 11.48
N ARG A 115 -16.26 -29.73 10.61
CA ARG A 115 -14.85 -29.46 11.01
C ARG A 115 -14.64 -28.06 11.61
N GLY A 116 -15.62 -27.18 11.50
CA GLY A 116 -15.61 -25.83 12.10
C GLY A 116 -16.17 -25.75 13.53
N SER A 117 -16.58 -26.87 14.15
CA SER A 117 -17.23 -26.86 15.47
C SER A 117 -16.24 -27.12 16.62
N VAL A 118 -15.33 -26.19 16.86
CA VAL A 118 -14.82 -25.98 18.22
C VAL A 118 -15.15 -24.56 18.63
N GLY A 119 -16.35 -24.41 19.18
CA GLY A 119 -16.74 -23.28 20.02
C GLY A 119 -17.72 -22.28 19.42
N PHE A 120 -18.99 -22.69 19.21
CA PHE A 120 -20.14 -21.82 19.53
C PHE A 120 -21.45 -22.62 19.58
N SER A 121 -22.18 -22.52 20.68
CA SER A 121 -23.55 -23.04 20.82
C SER A 121 -24.53 -22.14 20.06
N PRO A 122 -25.58 -22.68 19.41
CA PRO A 122 -26.64 -21.89 18.80
C PRO A 122 -27.58 -21.36 19.88
N GLY A 123 -27.37 -20.11 20.30
CA GLY A 123 -28.32 -19.35 21.09
C GLY A 123 -29.35 -18.69 20.18
N GLU A 124 -30.56 -19.24 20.21
CA GLU A 124 -31.87 -18.64 19.94
C GLU A 124 -31.94 -17.39 19.05
N THR A 125 -32.63 -17.57 17.93
CA THR A 125 -33.28 -16.55 17.11
C THR A 125 -34.23 -15.69 17.95
N GLY A 126 -33.68 -14.70 18.64
CA GLY A 126 -34.40 -13.56 19.17
C GLY A 126 -34.39 -12.43 18.15
N SER A 127 -35.56 -12.12 17.61
CA SER A 127 -35.82 -10.91 16.82
C SER A 127 -35.49 -9.65 17.64
N VAL A 128 -34.30 -9.09 17.46
CA VAL A 128 -33.94 -7.78 18.00
C VAL A 128 -34.36 -6.69 17.00
N PRO A 129 -35.08 -5.64 17.43
CA PRO A 129 -35.76 -4.70 16.54
C PRO A 129 -34.79 -3.93 15.66
N GLU A 130 -35.19 -3.70 14.41
CA GLU A 130 -34.58 -2.74 13.50
C GLU A 130 -34.36 -1.41 14.21
N ARG A 131 -33.13 -1.15 14.65
CA ARG A 131 -32.72 0.21 14.97
C ARG A 131 -32.69 0.95 13.64
N LYS A 132 -33.75 1.73 13.38
CA LYS A 132 -33.84 2.65 12.25
C LYS A 132 -32.58 3.50 12.19
N ILE A 133 -31.68 3.13 11.28
CA ILE A 133 -30.50 3.91 10.92
C ILE A 133 -31.02 5.23 10.35
N THR A 134 -30.55 6.35 10.90
CA THR A 134 -30.91 7.66 10.38
C THR A 134 -30.41 7.80 8.94
N ARG A 135 -31.15 8.51 8.09
CA ARG A 135 -30.80 8.75 6.67
C ARG A 135 -29.35 9.24 6.49
N ASN A 136 -28.79 9.93 7.50
CA ASN A 136 -27.42 10.44 7.50
C ASN A 136 -26.35 9.38 7.83
N GLN A 137 -26.67 8.39 8.69
CA GLN A 137 -25.77 7.26 8.97
C GLN A 137 -25.75 6.25 7.83
N LYS A 138 -26.89 6.02 7.17
CA LYS A 138 -26.97 5.19 5.96
C LYS A 138 -26.13 5.80 4.82
N ARG A 139 -26.24 7.12 4.62
CA ARG A 139 -25.42 7.85 3.64
C ARG A 139 -23.92 7.77 3.94
N LYS A 140 -23.50 7.91 5.20
CA LYS A 140 -22.10 7.71 5.61
C LYS A 140 -21.60 6.28 5.43
N HIS A 141 -22.44 5.27 5.67
CA HIS A 141 -22.08 3.87 5.48
C HIS A 141 -21.94 3.52 4.00
N ASP A 142 -22.87 4.01 3.17
CA ASP A 142 -22.87 3.80 1.71
C ASP A 142 -21.76 4.61 1.00
N GLU A 143 -21.31 5.73 1.57
CA GLU A 143 -20.14 6.50 1.11
C GLU A 143 -18.78 5.86 1.48
N ILE A 144 -18.74 5.03 2.53
CA ILE A 144 -17.52 4.34 2.99
C ILE A 144 -17.32 3.01 2.25
N ASN A 145 -18.41 2.34 1.88
CA ASN A 145 -18.41 1.10 1.10
C ASN A 145 -18.66 1.35 -0.39
N HIS A 146 -18.32 2.54 -0.90
CA HIS A 146 -18.57 2.87 -2.30
C HIS A 146 -17.81 1.89 -3.21
N VAL A 147 -18.59 0.97 -3.76
CA VAL A 147 -18.29 0.13 -4.92
C VAL A 147 -17.50 1.00 -5.91
N GLN A 148 -16.41 0.45 -6.45
CA GLN A 148 -15.75 1.00 -7.64
C GLN A 148 -16.83 1.53 -8.58
N LYS A 149 -16.68 2.74 -9.12
CA LYS A 149 -17.63 3.29 -10.08
C LYS A 149 -18.00 2.16 -11.04
N THR A 150 -19.29 1.81 -11.08
CA THR A 150 -19.74 0.77 -11.97
C THR A 150 -19.31 1.18 -13.38
N TYR A 151 -18.81 0.23 -14.17
CA TYR A 151 -18.39 0.43 -15.57
C TYR A 151 -19.34 1.32 -16.40
N ALA A 152 -20.60 1.39 -15.99
CA ALA A 152 -21.66 2.25 -16.53
C ALA A 152 -21.41 3.77 -16.45
N GLU A 153 -20.55 4.28 -15.56
CA GLU A 153 -20.26 5.72 -15.42
C GLU A 153 -19.05 6.20 -16.22
N MET A 154 -18.34 5.29 -16.89
CA MET A 154 -17.15 5.59 -17.68
C MET A 154 -17.47 5.65 -19.16
N ASP A 155 -16.68 6.39 -19.94
CA ASP A 155 -16.81 6.33 -21.38
C ASP A 155 -16.46 4.92 -21.89
N PRO A 156 -17.07 4.46 -22.99
CA PRO A 156 -16.91 3.09 -23.47
C PRO A 156 -15.46 2.67 -23.74
N THR A 157 -14.61 3.63 -24.15
CA THR A 157 -13.19 3.38 -24.42
C THR A 157 -12.39 3.18 -23.13
N THR A 158 -12.59 4.03 -22.12
CA THR A 158 -11.98 3.86 -20.80
C THR A 158 -12.47 2.59 -20.13
N ALA A 159 -13.78 2.30 -20.20
CA ALA A 159 -14.34 1.07 -19.63
C ALA A 159 -13.77 -0.21 -20.29
N ALA A 160 -13.54 -0.20 -21.61
CA ALA A 160 -12.93 -1.31 -22.33
C ALA A 160 -11.45 -1.50 -21.96
N LEU A 161 -10.68 -0.40 -21.90
CA LEU A 161 -9.28 -0.42 -21.46
C LEU A 161 -9.15 -0.90 -20.01
N GLU A 162 -10.03 -0.46 -19.11
CA GLU A 162 -10.07 -0.92 -17.73
C GLU A 162 -10.43 -2.40 -17.63
N LYS A 163 -11.40 -2.88 -18.42
CA LYS A 163 -11.78 -4.30 -18.44
C LYS A 163 -10.66 -5.19 -18.99
N GLU A 164 -9.95 -4.74 -20.02
CA GLU A 164 -8.78 -5.43 -20.55
C GLU A 164 -7.63 -5.43 -19.53
N HIS A 165 -7.37 -4.28 -18.88
CA HIS A 165 -6.39 -4.17 -17.82
C HIS A 165 -6.73 -5.13 -16.68
N GLU A 166 -7.97 -5.14 -16.19
CA GLU A 166 -8.42 -6.05 -15.14
C GLU A 166 -8.28 -7.53 -15.51
N ALA A 167 -8.48 -7.90 -16.78
CA ALA A 167 -8.31 -9.27 -17.23
C ALA A 167 -6.83 -9.69 -17.21
N ILE A 168 -5.93 -8.79 -17.64
CA ILE A 168 -4.48 -9.04 -17.65
C ILE A 168 -3.91 -9.05 -16.23
N THR A 169 -4.40 -8.17 -15.36
CA THR A 169 -3.91 -8.00 -13.98
C THR A 169 -4.67 -8.84 -12.95
N LYS A 170 -5.56 -9.75 -13.38
CA LYS A 170 -6.43 -10.54 -12.49
C LYS A 170 -5.63 -11.38 -11.50
N VAL A 171 -4.45 -11.85 -11.91
CA VAL A 171 -3.60 -12.72 -11.10
C VAL A 171 -2.27 -12.03 -10.78
N LYS A 172 -1.97 -11.89 -9.49
CA LYS A 172 -0.65 -11.44 -9.05
C LYS A 172 0.32 -12.61 -9.14
N TYR A 173 1.49 -12.41 -9.71
CA TYR A 173 2.52 -13.46 -9.74
C TYR A 173 3.56 -13.26 -8.64
N VAL A 174 3.95 -12.00 -8.39
CA VAL A 174 4.77 -11.62 -7.24
C VAL A 174 3.86 -11.53 -6.01
N ASP A 175 4.14 -12.37 -5.02
CA ASP A 175 3.35 -12.44 -3.78
C ASP A 175 3.95 -11.59 -2.69
N ARG A 176 5.28 -11.58 -2.61
CA ARG A 176 6.02 -10.93 -1.55
C ARG A 176 7.24 -10.22 -2.08
N ILE A 177 7.58 -9.13 -1.42
CA ILE A 177 8.84 -8.44 -1.62
C ILE A 177 9.63 -8.36 -0.32
N VAL A 178 10.95 -8.43 -0.44
CA VAL A 178 11.89 -8.14 0.65
C VAL A 178 12.55 -6.80 0.34
N ILE A 179 12.39 -5.83 1.23
CA ILE A 179 13.01 -4.50 1.12
C ILE A 179 13.50 -4.03 2.49
N GLY A 180 14.80 -3.79 2.60
CA GLY A 180 15.46 -3.52 3.87
C GLY A 180 15.21 -4.66 4.87
N ARG A 181 14.63 -4.33 6.02
CA ARG A 181 14.27 -5.29 7.08
C ARG A 181 12.85 -5.87 6.96
N TYR A 182 12.12 -5.55 5.90
CA TYR A 182 10.71 -5.89 5.77
C TYR A 182 10.48 -6.93 4.68
N GLU A 183 9.65 -7.93 5.00
CA GLU A 183 8.94 -8.75 4.02
C GLU A 183 7.50 -8.24 3.93
N ILE A 184 7.02 -7.96 2.72
CA ILE A 184 5.74 -7.27 2.49
C ILE A 184 4.95 -8.03 1.43
N ASP A 185 3.70 -8.39 1.74
CA ASP A 185 2.77 -8.99 0.78
C ASP A 185 2.30 -7.96 -0.26
N ALA A 186 2.33 -8.35 -1.52
CA ALA A 186 1.78 -7.57 -2.64
C ALA A 186 0.25 -7.62 -2.64
N TRP A 187 -0.36 -6.46 -2.92
CA TRP A 187 -1.81 -6.30 -2.99
C TRP A 187 -2.33 -6.47 -4.41
N TYR A 188 -1.55 -6.03 -5.40
CA TYR A 188 -1.95 -6.02 -6.80
C TYR A 188 -0.84 -6.56 -7.70
N PHE A 189 -1.21 -6.98 -8.90
CA PHE A 189 -0.26 -7.29 -9.96
C PHE A 189 0.60 -6.07 -10.30
N SER A 190 1.90 -6.32 -10.50
CA SER A 190 2.86 -5.36 -11.06
C SER A 190 3.63 -5.99 -12.23
N PRO A 191 3.79 -5.29 -13.36
CA PRO A 191 4.40 -5.81 -14.58
C PRO A 191 5.93 -5.78 -14.50
N PHE A 192 6.51 -6.47 -13.52
CA PHE A 192 7.94 -6.76 -13.55
C PHE A 192 8.27 -7.57 -14.81
N PRO A 193 9.44 -7.36 -15.45
CA PRO A 193 9.81 -8.13 -16.64
C PRO A 193 9.68 -9.63 -16.41
N ASP A 194 9.24 -10.39 -17.43
CA ASP A 194 8.74 -11.78 -17.31
C ASP A 194 9.59 -12.71 -16.43
N GLU A 195 10.89 -12.55 -16.52
CA GLU A 195 11.85 -13.35 -15.80
C GLU A 195 11.80 -13.14 -14.27
N PHE A 196 11.31 -11.99 -13.80
CA PHE A 196 11.06 -11.60 -12.42
C PHE A 196 9.58 -11.68 -12.04
N GLY A 197 8.69 -11.40 -13.00
CA GLY A 197 7.25 -11.33 -12.79
C GLY A 197 6.68 -12.62 -12.21
N LYS A 198 7.20 -13.79 -12.62
CA LYS A 198 6.73 -15.12 -12.16
C LYS A 198 7.29 -15.57 -10.80
N GLN A 199 8.14 -14.78 -10.16
CA GLN A 199 8.74 -15.15 -8.89
C GLN A 199 7.80 -14.83 -7.73
N GLN A 200 7.58 -15.77 -6.82
CA GLN A 200 6.78 -15.53 -5.61
C GLN A 200 7.38 -14.43 -4.73
N ARG A 201 8.71 -14.42 -4.60
CA ARG A 201 9.46 -13.49 -3.77
C ARG A 201 10.46 -12.70 -4.61
N LEU A 202 10.41 -11.38 -4.51
CA LEU A 202 11.42 -10.47 -5.09
C LEU A 202 12.23 -9.77 -4.01
N TRP A 203 13.51 -9.56 -4.28
CA TRP A 203 14.45 -8.90 -3.38
C TRP A 203 14.79 -7.52 -3.93
N LEU A 204 14.50 -6.46 -3.18
CA LEU A 204 14.72 -5.08 -3.60
C LEU A 204 15.76 -4.40 -2.71
N CYS A 205 16.74 -3.77 -3.36
CA CYS A 205 17.61 -2.83 -2.67
C CYS A 205 16.80 -1.63 -2.18
N GLU A 206 16.84 -1.33 -0.89
CA GLU A 206 16.07 -0.20 -0.32
C GLU A 206 16.58 1.19 -0.75
N PHE A 207 17.80 1.27 -1.28
CA PHE A 207 18.42 2.53 -1.71
C PHE A 207 18.29 2.78 -3.21
N CYS A 208 18.70 1.82 -4.06
CA CYS A 208 18.67 1.98 -5.51
C CYS A 208 17.43 1.37 -6.19
N LEU A 209 16.59 0.66 -5.43
CA LEU A 209 15.37 -0.01 -5.88
C LEU A 209 15.56 -1.11 -6.94
N LYS A 210 16.81 -1.51 -7.21
CA LYS A 210 17.09 -2.68 -8.05
C LYS A 210 16.40 -3.92 -7.44
N TYR A 211 15.62 -4.59 -8.27
CA TYR A 211 14.94 -5.84 -7.95
C TYR A 211 15.75 -7.05 -8.45
N MET A 212 15.74 -8.13 -7.68
CA MET A 212 16.51 -9.36 -7.90
C MET A 212 15.65 -10.57 -7.57
N LYS A 213 15.92 -11.70 -8.24
CA LYS A 213 15.16 -12.95 -8.06
C LYS A 213 15.64 -13.79 -6.89
N MET A 214 16.94 -13.78 -6.63
CA MET A 214 17.60 -14.68 -5.68
C MET A 214 18.21 -13.90 -4.53
N GLU A 215 18.13 -14.47 -3.33
CA GLU A 215 18.76 -13.91 -2.13
C GLU A 215 20.27 -13.76 -2.32
N ARG A 216 20.93 -14.74 -2.95
CA ARG A 216 22.37 -14.70 -3.21
C ARG A 216 22.80 -13.47 -4.02
N THR A 217 22.04 -13.12 -5.05
CA THR A 217 22.35 -11.93 -5.88
C THR A 217 22.02 -10.63 -5.16
N PHE A 218 20.99 -10.64 -4.31
CA PHE A 218 20.66 -9.54 -3.41
C PHE A 218 21.77 -9.26 -2.38
N LEU A 219 22.26 -10.29 -1.68
CA LEU A 219 23.36 -10.16 -0.71
C LEU A 219 24.64 -9.66 -1.38
N HIS A 220 24.96 -10.19 -2.57
CA HIS A 220 26.09 -9.66 -3.34
C HIS A 220 25.90 -8.19 -3.70
N HIS A 221 24.70 -7.81 -4.17
CA HIS A 221 24.37 -6.42 -4.48
C HIS A 221 24.52 -5.49 -3.27
N GLN A 222 24.05 -5.89 -2.08
CA GLN A 222 24.18 -5.08 -0.86
C GLN A 222 25.64 -4.75 -0.52
N ASN A 223 26.58 -5.67 -0.81
CA ASN A 223 28.00 -5.47 -0.56
C ASN A 223 28.68 -4.51 -1.56
N VAL A 224 28.19 -4.44 -2.81
CA VAL A 224 28.81 -3.61 -3.87
C VAL A 224 28.08 -2.29 -4.10
N CYS A 225 26.80 -2.20 -3.72
CA CYS A 225 25.97 -1.03 -3.92
C CYS A 225 26.48 0.15 -3.09
N GLN A 226 26.78 1.26 -3.75
CA GLN A 226 27.26 2.50 -3.10
C GLN A 226 26.12 3.46 -2.73
N TRP A 227 24.89 3.20 -3.16
CA TRP A 227 23.74 4.04 -2.86
C TRP A 227 23.33 3.90 -1.40
N ARG A 228 23.12 5.03 -0.71
CA ARG A 228 22.58 5.11 0.66
C ARG A 228 21.44 6.11 0.81
N GLN A 229 20.93 6.61 -0.31
CA GLN A 229 19.83 7.55 -0.38
C GLN A 229 19.23 7.51 -1.80
N PRO A 230 18.01 8.03 -1.99
CA PRO A 230 17.47 8.26 -3.32
C PRO A 230 18.41 9.13 -4.16
N PRO A 231 18.39 8.97 -5.50
CA PRO A 231 19.06 9.91 -6.39
C PRO A 231 18.38 11.29 -6.35
N GLY A 232 18.82 12.21 -7.21
CA GLY A 232 18.26 13.56 -7.28
C GLY A 232 18.70 14.45 -6.12
N LYS A 233 17.87 15.43 -5.79
CA LYS A 233 18.21 16.52 -4.87
C LYS A 233 17.44 16.40 -3.56
N GLU A 234 18.13 16.44 -2.43
CA GLU A 234 17.47 16.63 -1.13
C GLU A 234 16.94 18.06 -1.04
N ILE A 235 15.62 18.23 -1.07
CA ILE A 235 14.96 19.53 -1.04
C ILE A 235 14.34 19.84 0.33
N TYR A 236 14.27 18.87 1.23
CA TYR A 236 13.76 19.05 2.58
C TYR A 236 14.50 18.12 3.55
N ARG A 237 14.88 18.67 4.71
CA ARG A 237 15.48 17.93 5.82
C ARG A 237 15.00 18.51 7.15
N LYS A 238 14.32 17.71 7.98
CA LYS A 238 14.01 18.05 9.37
C LYS A 238 14.15 16.83 10.27
N GLY A 239 15.11 16.87 11.19
CA GLY A 239 15.42 15.72 12.06
C GLY A 239 15.84 14.51 11.23
N HIS A 240 15.12 13.40 11.36
CA HIS A 240 15.36 12.16 10.61
C HIS A 240 14.51 12.05 9.33
N VAL A 241 13.72 13.07 8.96
CA VAL A 241 12.85 13.02 7.79
C VAL A 241 13.43 13.85 6.64
N SER A 242 13.55 13.24 5.47
CA SER A 242 14.04 13.90 4.25
C SER A 242 13.12 13.67 3.05
N VAL A 243 13.05 14.65 2.15
CA VAL A 243 12.38 14.53 0.85
C VAL A 243 13.37 14.82 -0.28
N TYR A 244 13.45 13.90 -1.22
CA TYR A 244 14.27 14.00 -2.42
C TYR A 244 13.40 14.29 -3.63
N GLU A 245 13.77 15.29 -4.41
CA GLU A 245 13.20 15.59 -5.72
C GLU A 245 14.01 14.84 -6.79
N VAL A 246 13.35 13.96 -7.53
CA VAL A 246 13.94 13.08 -8.53
C VAL A 246 13.24 13.28 -9.86
N ASP A 247 13.99 13.72 -10.87
CA ASP A 247 13.48 13.85 -12.23
C ASP A 247 13.46 12.46 -12.91
N GLY A 248 12.31 12.05 -13.44
CA GLY A 248 12.16 10.77 -14.14
C GLY A 248 12.94 10.67 -15.46
N ARG A 249 13.29 11.80 -16.08
CA ARG A 249 14.18 11.86 -17.25
C ARG A 249 15.62 11.56 -16.86
N ASP A 250 16.09 12.16 -15.76
CA ASP A 250 17.49 12.06 -15.34
C ASP A 250 17.79 10.71 -14.65
N HIS A 251 16.78 10.15 -13.97
CA HIS A 251 16.91 8.92 -13.17
C HIS A 251 15.91 7.82 -13.59
N LYS A 252 15.81 7.59 -14.91
CA LYS A 252 14.84 6.67 -15.53
C LYS A 252 14.72 5.31 -14.85
N ILE A 253 15.83 4.60 -14.64
CA ILE A 253 15.84 3.25 -14.07
C ILE A 253 15.33 3.23 -12.62
N TYR A 254 15.72 4.21 -11.81
CA TYR A 254 15.27 4.33 -10.44
C TYR A 254 13.76 4.60 -10.39
N CYS A 255 13.27 5.54 -11.19
CA CYS A 255 11.86 5.91 -11.24
C CYS A 255 10.98 4.78 -11.80
N GLN A 256 11.45 4.03 -12.80
CA GLN A 256 10.78 2.83 -13.29
C GLN A 256 10.68 1.76 -12.20
N SER A 257 11.77 1.50 -11.47
CA SER A 257 11.78 0.56 -10.36
C SER A 257 10.83 0.99 -9.23
N LEU A 258 10.79 2.29 -8.91
CA LEU A 258 9.84 2.86 -7.96
C LEU A 258 8.39 2.69 -8.43
N CYS A 259 8.11 2.89 -9.72
CA CYS A 259 6.78 2.68 -10.29
C CYS A 259 6.32 1.22 -10.23
N LEU A 260 7.22 0.27 -10.53
CA LEU A 260 6.94 -1.17 -10.42
C LEU A 260 6.68 -1.57 -8.96
N LEU A 261 7.50 -1.07 -8.03
CA LEU A 261 7.26 -1.24 -6.59
C LEU A 261 5.90 -0.65 -6.17
N ALA A 262 5.56 0.54 -6.66
CA ALA A 262 4.31 1.20 -6.31
C ALA A 262 3.09 0.47 -6.85
N LYS A 263 3.18 -0.10 -8.05
CA LYS A 263 2.09 -0.85 -8.69
C LYS A 263 1.68 -2.09 -7.90
N LEU A 264 2.57 -2.66 -7.07
CA LEU A 264 2.21 -3.74 -6.13
C LEU A 264 1.18 -3.30 -5.08
N PHE A 265 1.00 -2.00 -4.86
CA PHE A 265 0.14 -1.43 -3.81
C PHE A 265 -0.88 -0.42 -4.36
N LEU A 266 -0.88 -0.18 -5.67
CA LEU A 266 -1.79 0.74 -6.36
C LEU A 266 -2.48 0.01 -7.51
N ASP A 267 -3.81 -0.08 -7.44
CA ASP A 267 -4.61 -0.81 -8.43
C ASP A 267 -4.56 -0.12 -9.81
N HIS A 268 -4.93 1.17 -9.85
CA HIS A 268 -5.14 1.94 -11.07
C HIS A 268 -3.89 2.67 -11.60
N LYS A 269 -2.68 2.18 -11.30
CA LYS A 269 -1.46 2.79 -11.84
C LYS A 269 -1.16 2.25 -13.25
N THR A 270 -1.29 3.09 -14.26
CA THR A 270 -1.16 2.71 -15.67
C THR A 270 0.21 3.04 -16.27
N LEU A 271 0.88 4.09 -15.79
CA LEU A 271 2.20 4.51 -16.29
C LEU A 271 3.32 4.07 -15.35
N TYR A 272 4.17 3.16 -15.82
CA TYR A 272 5.32 2.64 -15.06
C TYR A 272 6.65 2.64 -15.82
N PHE A 273 6.64 2.64 -17.16
CA PHE A 273 7.87 2.75 -17.96
C PHE A 273 8.14 4.16 -18.50
N ASP A 274 7.08 4.88 -18.87
CA ASP A 274 7.18 6.27 -19.30
C ASP A 274 7.18 7.21 -18.08
N VAL A 275 8.38 7.41 -17.52
CA VAL A 275 8.59 8.19 -16.29
C VAL A 275 9.10 9.60 -16.55
N GLU A 276 9.52 9.91 -17.77
CA GLU A 276 10.16 11.19 -18.14
C GLU A 276 9.25 12.42 -17.95
N PRO A 277 7.92 12.33 -18.15
CA PRO A 277 7.00 13.44 -17.87
C PRO A 277 6.82 13.78 -16.38
N PHE A 278 7.37 12.97 -15.46
CA PHE A 278 7.09 13.06 -14.03
C PHE A 278 8.28 13.53 -13.21
N MET A 279 7.97 14.30 -12.16
CA MET A 279 8.82 14.51 -10.99
C MET A 279 8.37 13.58 -9.87
N PHE A 280 9.32 13.01 -9.14
CA PHE A 280 9.08 12.13 -8.01
C PHE A 280 9.61 12.80 -6.73
N TYR A 281 8.78 12.84 -5.69
CA TYR A 281 9.13 13.38 -4.38
C TYR A 281 9.19 12.23 -3.39
N VAL A 282 10.41 11.76 -3.14
CA VAL A 282 10.69 10.54 -2.38
C VAL A 282 10.92 10.87 -0.92
N LEU A 283 10.05 10.40 -0.05
CA LEU A 283 10.12 10.55 1.39
C LEU A 283 10.94 9.42 2.01
N THR A 284 11.85 9.80 2.90
CA THR A 284 12.73 8.87 3.60
C THR A 284 12.81 9.15 5.10
N GLU A 285 13.00 8.08 5.88
CA GLU A 285 13.56 8.16 7.23
C GLU A 285 15.08 7.96 7.12
N THR A 286 15.88 8.81 7.76
CA THR A 286 17.34 8.74 7.70
C THR A 286 17.94 8.39 9.04
N ASP A 287 18.82 7.41 9.04
CA ASP A 287 19.62 7.01 10.20
C ASP A 287 21.13 7.05 9.87
N ARG A 288 21.93 6.27 10.60
CA ARG A 288 23.40 6.19 10.37
C ARG A 288 23.78 5.37 9.14
N GLN A 289 22.91 4.48 8.68
CA GLN A 289 23.13 3.62 7.52
C GLN A 289 22.74 4.33 6.22
N GLY A 290 21.68 5.14 6.23
CA GLY A 290 21.28 5.92 5.06
C GLY A 290 19.88 6.50 5.17
N ALA A 291 19.31 6.86 4.01
CA ALA A 291 17.95 7.34 3.86
C ALA A 291 17.06 6.22 3.28
N HIS A 292 16.21 5.67 4.14
CA HIS A 292 15.35 4.52 3.89
C HIS A 292 14.01 4.98 3.31
N LEU A 293 13.61 4.38 2.18
CA LEU A 293 12.33 4.69 1.52
C LEU A 293 11.13 4.43 2.44
N VAL A 294 10.28 5.44 2.60
CA VAL A 294 9.02 5.37 3.37
C VAL A 294 7.80 5.46 2.44
N GLY A 295 7.89 6.32 1.43
CA GLY A 295 6.81 6.62 0.51
C GLY A 295 7.23 7.67 -0.51
N TYR A 296 6.32 7.99 -1.42
CA TYR A 296 6.56 9.04 -2.39
C TYR A 296 5.24 9.59 -2.93
N PHE A 297 5.31 10.71 -3.63
CA PHE A 297 4.31 11.05 -4.64
C PHE A 297 4.97 11.44 -5.96
N SER A 298 4.29 11.21 -7.08
CA SER A 298 4.69 11.72 -8.39
C SER A 298 3.82 12.92 -8.78
N LYS A 299 4.37 13.79 -9.62
CA LYS A 299 3.70 14.98 -10.15
C LYS A 299 4.10 15.15 -11.61
N GLU A 300 3.13 15.35 -12.49
CA GLU A 300 3.42 15.71 -13.88
C GLU A 300 4.15 17.05 -13.95
N LYS A 301 5.17 17.14 -14.80
CA LYS A 301 5.89 18.41 -15.03
C LYS A 301 4.95 19.47 -15.59
N GLU A 302 4.06 19.04 -16.50
CA GLU A 302 2.97 19.83 -17.07
C GLU A 302 1.67 19.03 -16.90
N SER A 303 0.74 19.53 -16.08
CA SER A 303 -0.57 18.90 -15.87
C SER A 303 -1.66 19.83 -16.41
N PRO A 304 -2.37 19.47 -17.50
CA PRO A 304 -3.43 20.29 -18.08
C PRO A 304 -4.57 20.57 -17.08
N ASP A 305 -4.90 19.59 -16.24
CA ASP A 305 -5.96 19.68 -15.24
C ASP A 305 -5.52 20.35 -13.94
N GLY A 306 -4.24 20.76 -13.84
CA GLY A 306 -3.69 21.37 -12.64
C GLY A 306 -3.53 20.38 -11.48
N ASN A 307 -3.32 19.09 -11.76
CA ASN A 307 -3.09 18.11 -10.71
C ASN A 307 -1.72 18.36 -10.06
N ASN A 308 -1.71 18.45 -8.72
CA ASN A 308 -0.46 18.60 -7.97
C ASN A 308 0.14 17.27 -7.51
N VAL A 309 -0.63 16.18 -7.66
CA VAL A 309 -0.24 14.80 -7.37
C VAL A 309 -0.86 13.90 -8.44
N ALA A 310 -0.05 13.02 -9.04
CA ALA A 310 -0.50 11.97 -9.94
C ALA A 310 -0.68 10.64 -9.17
N CYS A 311 0.39 10.13 -8.56
CA CYS A 311 0.33 8.97 -7.66
C CYS A 311 0.89 9.35 -6.28
N ILE A 312 0.37 8.73 -5.23
CA ILE A 312 0.89 8.87 -3.87
C ILE A 312 0.85 7.51 -3.15
N LEU A 313 1.94 7.17 -2.47
CA LEU A 313 2.07 5.91 -1.76
C LEU A 313 2.87 6.09 -0.47
N THR A 314 2.40 5.46 0.60
CA THR A 314 3.20 5.14 1.78
C THR A 314 3.33 3.62 1.83
N LEU A 315 4.56 3.11 1.91
CA LEU A 315 4.81 1.67 1.95
C LEU A 315 4.09 1.03 3.16
N PRO A 316 3.55 -0.18 3.03
CA PRO A 316 2.68 -0.79 4.05
C PRO A 316 3.21 -0.74 5.50
N PRO A 317 4.50 -1.02 5.78
CA PRO A 317 5.04 -0.98 7.15
C PRO A 317 4.96 0.40 7.83
N TYR A 318 4.92 1.47 7.03
CA TYR A 318 4.92 2.86 7.48
C TYR A 318 3.52 3.51 7.44
N GLN A 319 2.49 2.78 7.01
CA GLN A 319 1.12 3.31 7.00
C GLN A 319 0.60 3.60 8.40
N ARG A 320 -0.37 4.52 8.50
CA ARG A 320 -1.00 4.98 9.78
C ARG A 320 -0.04 5.65 10.78
N ARG A 321 1.18 6.02 10.38
CA ARG A 321 2.16 6.74 11.21
C ARG A 321 2.26 8.25 10.93
N GLY A 322 1.41 8.78 10.04
CA GLY A 322 1.37 10.20 9.68
C GLY A 322 2.07 10.57 8.37
N TYR A 323 2.89 9.67 7.79
CA TYR A 323 3.61 9.93 6.54
C TYR A 323 2.73 10.25 5.34
N GLY A 324 1.57 9.60 5.20
CA GLY A 324 0.61 9.94 4.14
C GLY A 324 0.11 11.38 4.24
N LYS A 325 -0.22 11.86 5.45
CA LYS A 325 -0.60 13.27 5.66
C LYS A 325 0.57 14.21 5.41
N PHE A 326 1.79 13.81 5.76
CA PHE A 326 2.99 14.59 5.47
C PHE A 326 3.23 14.76 3.96
N LEU A 327 3.12 13.67 3.18
CA LEU A 327 3.26 13.71 1.71
C LEU A 327 2.19 14.61 1.06
N ILE A 328 0.93 14.52 1.53
CA ILE A 328 -0.15 15.41 1.07
C ILE A 328 0.16 16.87 1.42
N ALA A 329 0.56 17.15 2.66
CA ALA A 329 0.93 18.51 3.07
C ALA A 329 2.08 19.05 2.21
N PHE A 330 3.09 18.23 1.95
CA PHE A 330 4.26 18.60 1.16
C PHE A 330 3.88 18.96 -0.28
N SER A 331 2.97 18.21 -0.92
CA SER A 331 2.53 18.54 -2.28
C SER A 331 1.82 19.90 -2.35
N TYR A 332 1.05 20.27 -1.33
CA TYR A 332 0.44 21.61 -1.22
C TYR A 332 1.45 22.72 -0.92
N GLU A 333 2.49 22.46 -0.11
CA GLU A 333 3.57 23.45 0.08
C GLU A 333 4.29 23.78 -1.23
N LEU A 334 4.50 22.78 -2.11
CA LEU A 334 5.02 23.03 -3.45
C LEU A 334 4.05 23.87 -4.29
N SER A 335 2.75 23.56 -4.26
CA SER A 335 1.73 24.36 -4.97
C SER A 335 1.69 25.81 -4.50
N LYS A 336 1.87 26.07 -3.19
CA LYS A 336 1.95 27.43 -2.63
C LYS A 336 3.15 28.20 -3.18
N LEU A 337 4.33 27.55 -3.24
CA LEU A 337 5.53 28.14 -3.82
C LEU A 337 5.42 28.38 -5.33
N GLU A 338 4.59 27.61 -6.03
CA GLU A 338 4.24 27.85 -7.44
C GLU A 338 3.17 28.92 -7.64
N HIS A 339 2.55 29.43 -6.57
CA HIS A 339 1.37 30.31 -6.63
C HIS A 339 0.21 29.71 -7.43
N MET A 340 0.01 28.39 -7.33
CA MET A 340 -1.05 27.67 -7.99
C MET A 340 -1.93 26.93 -6.98
N VAL A 341 -3.18 26.67 -7.39
CA VAL A 341 -4.07 25.72 -6.69
C VAL A 341 -3.95 24.36 -7.36
N GLY A 342 -4.20 23.28 -6.62
CA GLY A 342 -4.11 21.92 -7.14
C GLY A 342 -5.00 20.94 -6.41
N SER A 343 -5.28 19.84 -7.10
CA SER A 343 -6.00 18.66 -6.59
C SER A 343 -5.19 17.41 -6.92
N PRO A 344 -5.34 16.29 -6.21
CA PRO A 344 -4.85 15.02 -6.70
C PRO A 344 -5.61 14.55 -7.95
N GLU A 345 -4.91 13.83 -8.81
CA GLU A 345 -5.48 13.10 -9.95
C GLU A 345 -6.57 12.12 -9.47
N LYS A 346 -7.60 11.95 -10.30
CA LYS A 346 -8.76 11.09 -10.04
C LYS A 346 -8.80 9.95 -11.06
N PRO A 347 -9.27 8.75 -10.67
CA PRO A 347 -9.87 8.40 -9.39
C PRO A 347 -8.84 8.12 -8.27
N LEU A 348 -9.13 8.59 -7.06
CA LEU A 348 -8.35 8.26 -5.86
C LEU A 348 -8.71 6.85 -5.34
N SER A 349 -7.71 6.15 -4.78
CA SER A 349 -7.98 4.96 -3.95
C SER A 349 -8.76 5.33 -2.69
N ASP A 350 -9.47 4.38 -2.08
CA ASP A 350 -10.30 4.67 -0.89
C ASP A 350 -9.47 5.17 0.29
N LEU A 351 -8.27 4.61 0.47
CA LEU A 351 -7.31 5.10 1.46
C LEU A 351 -6.85 6.53 1.12
N GLY A 352 -6.65 6.83 -0.16
CA GLY A 352 -6.36 8.17 -0.67
C GLY A 352 -7.48 9.16 -0.35
N LYS A 353 -8.74 8.85 -0.71
CA LYS A 353 -9.93 9.69 -0.43
C LYS A 353 -10.04 10.01 1.06
N LEU A 354 -9.91 9.01 1.93
CA LEU A 354 -9.96 9.20 3.38
C LEU A 354 -8.83 10.10 3.89
N SER A 355 -7.62 9.94 3.36
CA SER A 355 -6.44 10.70 3.75
C SER A 355 -6.56 12.18 3.33
N TYR A 356 -6.94 12.45 2.07
CA TYR A 356 -7.16 13.81 1.57
C TYR A 356 -8.30 14.51 2.30
N ARG A 357 -9.45 13.85 2.50
CA ARG A 357 -10.58 14.42 3.26
C ARG A 357 -10.18 14.78 4.69
N SER A 358 -9.41 13.90 5.35
CA SER A 358 -8.90 14.17 6.70
C SER A 358 -7.92 15.35 6.73
N TYR A 359 -7.03 15.45 5.74
CA TYR A 359 -6.08 16.55 5.61
C TYR A 359 -6.79 17.89 5.35
N TRP A 360 -7.66 17.95 4.34
CA TRP A 360 -8.41 19.17 4.00
C TRP A 360 -9.24 19.67 5.18
N SER A 361 -9.97 18.77 5.84
CA SER A 361 -10.76 19.13 7.03
C SER A 361 -9.90 19.72 8.13
N TRP A 362 -8.74 19.11 8.42
CA TRP A 362 -7.83 19.60 9.46
C TRP A 362 -7.25 20.98 9.13
N VAL A 363 -6.74 21.19 7.92
CA VAL A 363 -6.18 22.48 7.49
C VAL A 363 -7.23 23.59 7.56
N LEU A 364 -8.44 23.32 7.06
CA LEU A 364 -9.53 24.29 7.08
C LEU A 364 -9.96 24.62 8.52
N LEU A 365 -10.07 23.63 9.41
CA LEU A 365 -10.40 23.86 10.81
C LEU A 365 -9.34 24.70 11.54
N GLU A 366 -8.04 24.47 11.28
CA GLU A 366 -6.98 25.30 11.86
C GLU A 366 -7.09 26.77 11.43
N ILE A 367 -7.30 27.03 10.13
CA ILE A 367 -7.48 28.39 9.61
C ILE A 367 -8.71 29.05 10.22
N LEU A 368 -9.84 28.34 10.27
CA LEU A 368 -11.10 28.86 10.81
C LEU A 368 -11.05 29.11 12.32
N ARG A 369 -10.20 28.40 13.07
CA ARG A 369 -9.97 28.63 14.51
C ARG A 369 -9.28 29.97 14.75
N ASP A 370 -8.24 30.24 13.98
CA ASP A 370 -7.33 31.36 14.21
C ASP A 370 -7.82 32.65 13.53
N PHE A 371 -8.65 32.55 12.50
CA PHE A 371 -9.18 33.71 11.80
C PHE A 371 -10.23 34.49 12.64
N ARG A 372 -10.20 35.81 12.50
CA ARG A 372 -11.18 36.74 13.09
C ARG A 372 -11.78 37.57 11.95
N GLY A 373 -12.98 37.20 11.50
CA GLY A 373 -13.68 37.88 10.41
C GLY A 373 -14.42 36.91 9.49
N THR A 374 -14.79 37.39 8.30
CA THR A 374 -15.44 36.59 7.26
C THR A 374 -14.41 36.06 6.27
N LEU A 375 -14.34 34.74 6.11
CA LEU A 375 -13.55 34.08 5.06
C LEU A 375 -14.49 33.57 3.96
N CYS A 376 -14.14 33.82 2.71
CA CYS A 376 -14.79 33.16 1.58
C CYS A 376 -13.97 31.95 1.09
N VAL A 377 -14.61 31.10 0.28
CA VAL A 377 -13.98 29.89 -0.29
C VAL A 377 -12.72 30.25 -1.11
N ARG A 378 -12.73 31.41 -1.80
CA ARG A 378 -11.59 31.89 -2.57
C ARG A 378 -10.38 32.22 -1.68
N ASP A 379 -10.60 32.84 -0.53
CA ASP A 379 -9.52 33.19 0.40
C ASP A 379 -8.86 31.92 0.94
N LEU A 380 -9.68 30.94 1.35
CA LEU A 380 -9.20 29.62 1.78
C LEU A 380 -8.38 28.92 0.68
N SER A 381 -8.82 29.01 -0.58
CA SER A 381 -8.13 28.44 -1.73
C SER A 381 -6.75 29.07 -1.95
N GLN A 382 -6.67 30.40 -1.85
CA GLN A 382 -5.40 31.14 -1.98
C GLN A 382 -4.42 30.84 -0.83
N MET A 383 -4.92 30.71 0.41
CA MET A 383 -4.09 30.42 1.58
C MET A 383 -3.54 28.98 1.60
N THR A 384 -4.28 28.04 1.02
CA THR A 384 -3.99 26.60 1.15
C THR A 384 -3.51 25.93 -0.12
N SER A 385 -3.67 26.58 -1.28
CA SER A 385 -3.54 25.98 -2.61
C SER A 385 -4.50 24.82 -2.88
N ILE A 386 -5.52 24.60 -2.04
CA ILE A 386 -6.57 23.61 -2.28
C ILE A 386 -7.60 24.20 -3.25
N THR A 387 -8.08 23.40 -4.22
CA THR A 387 -9.12 23.86 -5.14
C THR A 387 -10.40 24.26 -4.41
N GLN A 388 -11.16 25.21 -4.96
CA GLN A 388 -12.43 25.62 -4.37
C GLN A 388 -13.42 24.45 -4.26
N THR A 389 -13.42 23.55 -5.24
CA THR A 389 -14.27 22.35 -5.26
C THR A 389 -13.96 21.44 -4.07
N ASP A 390 -12.68 21.19 -3.79
CA ASP A 390 -12.26 20.33 -2.68
C ASP A 390 -12.55 21.00 -1.32
N ILE A 391 -12.38 22.33 -1.23
CA ILE A 391 -12.77 23.11 -0.04
C ILE A 391 -14.27 23.00 0.21
N ILE A 392 -15.09 23.20 -0.81
CA ILE A 392 -16.55 23.09 -0.70
C ILE A 392 -16.93 21.68 -0.24
N SER A 393 -16.35 20.63 -0.85
CA SER A 393 -16.61 19.24 -0.46
C SER A 393 -16.23 18.96 1.00
N ALA A 394 -15.05 19.43 1.44
CA ALA A 394 -14.62 19.28 2.82
C ALA A 394 -15.55 20.01 3.81
N LEU A 395 -15.88 21.28 3.54
CA LEU A 395 -16.79 22.06 4.38
C LEU A 395 -18.21 21.50 4.40
N GLN A 396 -18.69 20.94 3.28
CA GLN A 396 -19.98 20.23 3.22
C GLN A 396 -19.98 19.04 4.17
N SER A 397 -18.90 18.25 4.20
CA SER A 397 -18.78 17.09 5.10
C SER A 397 -18.74 17.48 6.59
N LEU A 398 -18.32 18.71 6.89
CA LEU A 398 -18.29 19.30 8.23
C LEU A 398 -19.56 20.08 8.60
N ASN A 399 -20.53 20.19 7.68
CA ASN A 399 -21.71 21.06 7.78
C ASN A 399 -21.38 22.55 8.03
N MET A 400 -20.30 23.05 7.41
CA MET A 400 -19.78 24.42 7.58
C MET A 400 -19.96 25.32 6.35
N VAL A 401 -20.75 24.90 5.36
CA VAL A 401 -21.04 25.70 4.16
C VAL A 401 -22.51 25.61 3.81
N LYS A 402 -23.09 26.72 3.36
CA LYS A 402 -24.46 26.81 2.87
C LYS A 402 -24.47 27.35 1.46
N TYR A 403 -25.50 26.98 0.69
CA TYR A 403 -25.73 27.55 -0.63
C TYR A 403 -26.75 28.69 -0.53
N TRP A 404 -26.36 29.88 -0.96
CA TRP A 404 -27.19 31.08 -0.87
C TRP A 404 -27.02 31.93 -2.13
N LYS A 405 -28.14 32.27 -2.79
CA LYS A 405 -28.18 33.11 -4.02
C LYS A 405 -27.16 32.69 -5.09
N GLY A 406 -27.00 31.39 -5.32
CA GLY A 406 -26.07 30.90 -6.34
C GLY A 406 -24.62 30.74 -5.89
N GLN A 407 -24.31 30.99 -4.61
CA GLN A 407 -22.95 30.96 -4.08
C GLN A 407 -22.82 30.10 -2.83
N HIS A 408 -21.65 29.48 -2.65
CA HIS A 408 -21.29 28.78 -1.43
C HIS A 408 -20.73 29.78 -0.40
N VAL A 409 -21.40 29.88 0.74
CA VAL A 409 -21.04 30.77 1.84
C VAL A 409 -20.58 29.95 3.04
N VAL A 410 -19.35 30.23 3.51
CA VAL A 410 -18.80 29.60 4.73
C VAL A 410 -19.62 30.07 5.92
N CYS A 411 -20.24 29.13 6.63
CA CYS A 411 -21.16 29.38 7.74
C CYS A 411 -20.66 28.62 8.96
N VAL A 412 -19.86 29.29 9.79
CA VAL A 412 -19.17 28.65 10.91
C VAL A 412 -19.24 29.51 12.17
N THR A 413 -19.37 28.85 13.32
CA THR A 413 -19.24 29.49 14.64
C THR A 413 -17.96 28.97 15.33
N PRO A 414 -17.29 29.78 16.17
CA PRO A 414 -16.10 29.33 16.90
C PRO A 414 -16.34 28.04 17.70
N LYS A 415 -17.52 27.92 18.31
CA LYS A 415 -17.92 26.71 19.05
C LYS A 415 -17.93 25.46 18.18
N LEU A 416 -18.47 25.55 16.96
CA LEU A 416 -18.52 24.42 16.03
C LEU A 416 -17.11 23.98 15.59
N VAL A 417 -16.20 24.93 15.36
CA VAL A 417 -14.79 24.62 15.02
C VAL A 417 -14.12 23.86 16.16
N GLU A 418 -14.26 24.35 17.40
CA GLU A 418 -13.70 23.70 18.60
C GLU A 418 -14.28 22.30 18.84
N GLU A 419 -15.58 22.10 18.59
CA GLU A 419 -16.21 20.77 18.67
C GLU A 419 -15.60 19.78 17.68
N HIS A 420 -15.34 20.21 16.44
CA HIS A 420 -14.66 19.35 15.46
C HIS A 420 -13.20 19.11 15.84
N LEU A 421 -12.46 20.14 16.28
CA LEU A 421 -11.04 19.99 16.66
C LEU A 421 -10.82 19.07 17.87
N LYS A 422 -11.83 18.90 18.74
CA LYS A 422 -11.80 17.90 19.82
C LYS A 422 -11.89 16.45 19.33
N SER A 423 -12.39 16.22 18.12
CA SER A 423 -12.45 14.88 17.52
C SER A 423 -11.04 14.31 17.29
N ALA A 424 -10.85 13.04 17.65
CA ALA A 424 -9.58 12.35 17.46
C ALA A 424 -9.10 12.36 15.99
N GLN A 425 -10.04 12.44 15.03
CA GLN A 425 -9.75 12.45 13.60
C GLN A 425 -9.02 13.72 13.12
N TYR A 426 -9.22 14.85 13.82
CA TYR A 426 -8.71 16.17 13.43
C TYR A 426 -7.67 16.70 14.42
N LYS A 427 -7.11 15.82 15.26
CA LYS A 427 -5.92 16.17 16.05
C LYS A 427 -4.76 16.54 15.13
N LYS A 428 -3.92 17.45 15.62
CA LYS A 428 -2.68 17.86 14.94
C LYS A 428 -1.89 16.61 14.52
N PRO A 429 -1.52 16.48 13.23
CA PRO A 429 -0.69 15.38 12.75
C PRO A 429 0.64 15.32 13.52
N PRO A 430 1.16 14.12 13.81
CA PRO A 430 2.44 13.98 14.50
C PRO A 430 3.62 14.49 13.65
N LEU A 431 3.50 14.40 12.33
CA LEU A 431 4.44 14.96 11.37
C LEU A 431 3.78 16.09 10.59
N THR A 432 4.38 17.28 10.66
CA THR A 432 4.00 18.47 9.89
C THR A 432 5.19 18.96 9.06
N VAL A 433 4.92 19.52 7.89
CA VAL A 433 5.95 20.12 7.04
C VAL A 433 6.38 21.46 7.64
N ASP A 434 7.69 21.63 7.82
CA ASP A 434 8.29 22.90 8.24
C ASP A 434 8.85 23.63 7.02
N THR A 435 8.16 24.70 6.59
CA THR A 435 8.54 25.43 5.37
C THR A 435 9.91 26.07 5.46
N THR A 436 10.44 26.34 6.66
CA THR A 436 11.81 26.85 6.84
C THR A 436 12.88 25.82 6.45
N CYS A 437 12.52 24.53 6.45
CA CYS A 437 13.40 23.43 6.07
C CYS A 437 13.27 23.06 4.57
N LEU A 438 12.34 23.67 3.84
CA LEU A 438 12.09 23.41 2.42
C LEU A 438 12.96 24.34 1.55
N ARG A 439 13.90 23.74 0.81
CA ARG A 439 14.86 24.41 -0.07
C ARG A 439 14.52 24.16 -1.53
N TRP A 440 13.42 24.77 -1.98
CA TRP A 440 12.86 24.54 -3.31
C TRP A 440 12.39 25.84 -3.96
N ALA A 441 12.45 25.89 -5.29
CA ALA A 441 11.90 26.98 -6.10
C ALA A 441 11.27 26.41 -7.39
N PRO A 442 10.21 27.04 -7.92
CA PRO A 442 9.58 26.59 -9.16
C PRO A 442 10.56 26.51 -10.33
N PRO A 443 10.43 25.51 -11.23
CA PRO A 443 11.25 25.42 -12.44
C PRO A 443 11.16 26.69 -13.29
N LYS A 444 12.30 27.15 -13.83
CA LYS A 444 12.41 28.43 -14.60
C LYS A 444 11.38 28.57 -15.72
N HIS A 445 11.02 27.48 -16.41
CA HIS A 445 10.01 27.49 -17.48
C HIS A 445 8.60 27.87 -16.99
N LYS A 446 8.26 27.59 -15.73
CA LYS A 446 6.98 27.99 -15.13
C LYS A 446 6.97 29.46 -14.72
N GLN A 447 8.10 30.02 -14.29
CA GLN A 447 8.20 31.44 -13.92
C GLN A 447 7.92 32.37 -15.13
N VAL A 448 8.39 32.03 -16.33
CA VAL A 448 8.16 32.82 -17.55
C VAL A 448 6.68 32.84 -17.98
N LYS A 449 5.92 31.76 -17.74
CA LYS A 449 4.48 31.71 -18.02
C LYS A 449 3.67 32.56 -17.03
N ILE A 450 4.12 32.67 -15.78
CA ILE A 450 3.47 33.49 -14.74
C ILE A 450 3.73 34.98 -14.97
N SER A 451 4.94 35.38 -15.37
CA SER A 451 5.25 36.79 -15.66
C SER A 451 4.58 37.37 -16.91
N LYS A 452 3.90 36.54 -17.71
CA LYS A 452 3.18 36.93 -18.94
C LYS A 452 1.66 36.94 -18.80
N LYS A 453 1.13 36.67 -17.61
CA LYS A 453 -0.29 36.86 -17.23
C LYS A 453 -0.37 37.92 -16.15
#